data_AF-A0AAW6XIB1-F1
#
_entry.id   AF-A0AAW6XIB1-F1
#
_cell.length_a   1.000
_cell.length_b   1.000
_cell.length_c   1.000
_cell.angle_alpha   90.00
_cell.angle_beta   90.00
_cell.angle_gamma   90.00
#
_symmetry.space_group_name_H-M   'P 1'
#
loop_
_entity.id
_entity.type
_entity.pdbx_description
1 polymer ?
#
loop_
_entity_poly.entity_id
_entity_poly.type
_entity_poly.pdbx_seq_one_letter_code
_entity_poly.pdbx_strand_id
1 'polypeptide(L)'
;RKGNAKSALALIGTDTLVGDNCQLLISGADEQEAHQRLSQWLRDEFPHCDAPLAEVKSDELEPLPVSLTNLNPQIIRARTVCSGSAGGILTPISSL
;
A
#
# COMPACT_ATOMS: atom_id res chain seq x y z
N ARG A 1 14.49 -5.25 -14.75
CA ARG A 1 13.70 -4.17 -15.42
C ARG A 1 14.32 -2.82 -15.07
N LYS A 2 14.06 -1.73 -15.81
CA LYS A 2 14.57 -0.38 -15.50
C LYS A 2 13.40 0.57 -15.30
N GLY A 3 13.44 1.38 -14.25
CA GLY A 3 12.47 2.42 -13.95
C GLY A 3 13.18 3.68 -13.48
N ASN A 4 12.50 4.83 -13.57
CA ASN A 4 13.02 6.06 -12.97
C ASN A 4 12.82 5.97 -11.44
N ALA A 5 13.92 5.99 -10.69
CA ALA A 5 13.89 5.87 -9.22
C ALA A 5 13.17 7.03 -8.51
N LYS A 6 12.90 8.15 -9.20
CA LYS A 6 12.10 9.28 -8.68
C LYS A 6 10.59 9.08 -8.85
N SER A 7 10.15 8.04 -9.55
CA SER A 7 8.74 7.75 -9.81
C SER A 7 8.30 6.50 -9.04
N ALA A 8 7.34 6.67 -8.11
CA ALA A 8 6.78 5.57 -7.34
C ALA A 8 6.18 4.48 -8.24
N LEU A 9 5.43 4.88 -9.28
CA LEU A 9 4.85 3.92 -10.23
C LEU A 9 5.92 3.18 -11.04
N ALA A 10 7.02 3.85 -11.41
CA ALA A 10 8.09 3.19 -12.14
C ALA A 10 8.85 2.18 -11.27
N LEU A 11 9.03 2.47 -9.97
CA LEU A 11 9.61 1.54 -9.00
C LEU A 11 8.71 0.33 -8.77
N ILE A 12 7.40 0.52 -8.59
CA ILE A 12 6.44 -0.60 -8.50
C ILE A 12 6.48 -1.43 -9.79
N GLY A 13 6.56 -0.76 -10.95
CA GLY A 13 6.66 -1.42 -12.25
C GLY A 13 7.97 -2.19 -12.50
N THR A 14 9.02 -2.02 -11.67
CA THR A 14 10.20 -2.89 -11.78
C THR A 14 9.99 -4.26 -11.19
N ASP A 15 8.94 -4.44 -10.38
CA ASP A 15 8.58 -5.71 -9.72
C ASP A 15 9.75 -6.28 -8.91
N THR A 16 10.45 -5.39 -8.18
CA THR A 16 11.58 -5.77 -7.32
C THR A 16 11.05 -6.32 -6.00
N LEU A 17 11.38 -7.56 -5.68
CA LEU A 17 10.92 -8.26 -4.50
C LEU A 17 11.99 -8.31 -3.40
N VAL A 18 11.60 -8.75 -2.21
CA VAL A 18 12.51 -8.97 -1.08
C VAL A 18 13.54 -10.04 -1.46
N GLY A 19 14.82 -9.70 -1.32
CA GLY A 19 15.94 -10.58 -1.66
C GLY A 19 16.47 -10.42 -3.09
N ASP A 20 15.82 -9.60 -3.92
CA ASP A 20 16.32 -9.32 -5.26
C ASP A 20 17.56 -8.42 -5.22
N ASN A 21 18.50 -8.72 -6.12
CA ASN A 21 19.60 -7.81 -6.40
C ASN A 21 19.10 -6.70 -7.33
N CYS A 22 19.36 -5.44 -6.96
CA CYS A 22 19.06 -4.30 -7.81
C CYS A 22 20.23 -3.31 -7.83
N GLN A 23 20.23 -2.43 -8.83
CA GLN A 23 21.24 -1.37 -8.99
C GLN A 23 20.54 -0.04 -9.15
N LEU A 24 21.02 0.98 -8.43
CA LEU A 24 20.62 2.36 -8.58
C LEU A 24 21.72 3.12 -9.33
N LEU A 25 21.38 3.68 -10.47
CA LEU A 25 22.24 4.60 -11.21
C LEU A 25 21.84 6.03 -10.86
N ILE A 26 22.74 6.78 -10.27
CA ILE A 26 22.58 8.20 -9.94
C ILE A 26 23.43 8.99 -10.91
N SER A 27 22.89 10.09 -11.45
CA SER A 27 23.64 11.00 -12.29
C SER A 27 23.16 12.43 -12.11
N GLY A 28 24.08 13.38 -12.14
CA GLY A 28 23.80 14.79 -11.89
C GLY A 28 25.03 15.54 -11.37
N ALA A 29 24.90 16.86 -11.18
CA ALA A 29 25.97 17.67 -10.61
C ALA A 29 26.29 17.31 -9.15
N ASP A 30 25.30 16.75 -8.45
CA ASP A 30 25.30 16.34 -7.04
C ASP A 30 25.41 14.81 -6.87
N GLU A 31 25.83 14.07 -7.91
CA GLU A 31 25.81 12.60 -7.93
C GLU A 31 26.46 11.96 -6.69
N GLN A 32 27.63 12.47 -6.29
CA GLN A 32 28.40 11.94 -5.17
C GLN A 32 27.70 12.19 -3.81
N GLU A 33 27.16 13.39 -3.62
CA GLU A 33 26.42 13.75 -2.41
C GLU A 33 25.11 12.95 -2.31
N ALA A 34 24.36 12.86 -3.41
CA ALA A 34 23.14 12.08 -3.51
C ALA A 34 23.40 10.59 -3.25
N HIS A 35 24.47 10.02 -3.82
CA HIS A 35 24.87 8.64 -3.56
C HIS A 35 25.19 8.42 -2.08
N GLN A 36 25.99 9.30 -1.46
CA GLN A 36 26.35 9.18 -0.06
C GLN A 36 25.12 9.25 0.85
N ARG A 37 24.27 10.26 0.66
CA ARG A 37 23.07 10.47 1.48
C ARG A 37 22.07 9.32 1.33
N LEU A 38 21.82 8.87 0.09
CA LEU A 38 20.88 7.78 -0.20
C LEU A 38 21.40 6.44 0.33
N SER A 39 22.70 6.17 0.20
CA SER A 39 23.31 4.95 0.73
C SER A 39 23.21 4.88 2.25
N GLN A 40 23.40 6.01 2.94
CA GLN A 40 23.19 6.08 4.39
C GLN A 40 21.71 5.86 4.75
N TRP A 41 20.81 6.57 4.06
CA TRP A 41 19.37 6.44 4.28
C TRP A 41 18.87 4.99 4.12
N LEU A 42 19.27 4.32 3.04
CA LEU A 42 18.86 2.94 2.75
C LEU A 42 19.32 1.93 3.79
N ARG A 43 20.48 2.17 4.45
CA ARG A 43 20.99 1.30 5.51
C ARG A 43 20.36 1.60 6.86
N ASP A 44 20.24 2.87 7.20
CA ASP A 44 20.01 3.28 8.60
C ASP A 44 18.56 3.73 8.84
N GLU A 45 17.87 4.26 7.82
CA GLU A 45 16.53 4.87 7.96
C GLU A 45 15.44 4.06 7.27
N PHE A 46 15.69 3.56 6.04
CA PHE A 46 14.71 2.82 5.25
C PHE A 46 14.14 1.57 5.95
N PRO A 47 14.93 0.74 6.67
CA PRO A 47 14.39 -0.41 7.39
C PRO A 47 13.37 -0.06 8.50
N HIS A 48 13.29 1.22 8.85
CA HIS A 48 12.44 1.75 9.92
C HIS A 48 11.44 2.79 9.41
N CYS A 49 11.29 2.95 8.08
CA CYS A 49 10.45 4.00 7.52
C CYS A 49 8.94 3.72 7.62
N ASP A 50 8.56 2.48 7.87
CA ASP A 50 7.15 2.10 7.99
C ASP A 50 6.56 2.64 9.30
N ALA A 51 5.46 3.39 9.18
CA ALA A 51 4.66 3.77 10.33
C ALA A 51 3.86 2.56 10.83
N PRO A 52 3.62 2.45 12.16
CA PRO A 52 2.69 1.45 12.69
C PRO A 52 1.34 1.55 12.01
N LEU A 53 0.71 0.40 11.73
CA LEU A 53 -0.67 0.39 11.26
C LEU A 53 -1.56 1.06 12.31
N ALA A 54 -2.50 1.88 11.84
CA ALA A 54 -3.48 2.50 12.73
C ALA A 54 -4.22 1.44 13.54
N GLU A 55 -4.44 1.70 14.83
CA GLU A 55 -5.25 0.82 15.66
C GLU A 55 -6.68 0.79 15.13
N VAL A 56 -7.03 -0.31 14.48
CA VAL A 56 -8.42 -0.59 14.13
C VAL A 56 -9.10 -1.08 15.39
N LYS A 57 -10.03 -0.27 15.92
CA LYS A 57 -10.97 -0.71 16.96
C LYS A 57 -11.65 -1.97 16.46
N SER A 58 -11.77 -2.99 17.30
CA SER A 58 -12.61 -4.13 16.97
C SER A 58 -14.04 -3.64 16.96
N ASP A 59 -14.51 -3.16 15.82
CA ASP A 59 -15.93 -2.90 15.64
C ASP A 59 -16.65 -4.24 15.84
N GLU A 60 -17.72 -4.21 16.63
CA GLU A 60 -18.61 -5.35 16.75
C GLU A 60 -18.98 -5.79 15.34
N LEU A 61 -18.78 -7.08 15.05
CA LEU A 61 -18.97 -7.62 13.72
C LEU A 61 -20.41 -7.40 13.27
N GLU A 62 -20.62 -6.47 12.33
CA GLU A 62 -21.96 -6.28 11.80
C GLU A 62 -22.47 -7.57 11.14
N PRO A 63 -23.75 -7.91 11.35
CA PRO A 63 -24.38 -9.06 10.73
C PRO A 63 -24.41 -8.88 9.21
N LEU A 64 -24.31 -10.00 8.47
CA LEU A 64 -24.47 -9.93 7.02
C LEU A 64 -25.90 -9.51 6.65
N PRO A 65 -26.09 -8.78 5.53
CA PRO A 65 -27.41 -8.54 4.96
C PRO A 65 -28.19 -9.85 4.80
N VAL A 66 -29.50 -9.81 5.08
CA VAL A 66 -30.39 -11.00 5.04
C VAL A 66 -30.29 -11.75 3.71
N SER A 67 -30.18 -11.03 2.59
CA SER A 67 -30.02 -11.62 1.26
C SER A 67 -28.77 -12.50 1.13
N LEU A 68 -27.65 -12.12 1.78
CA LEU A 68 -26.43 -12.91 1.81
C LEU A 68 -26.50 -14.04 2.83
N THR A 69 -27.08 -13.80 4.00
CA THR A 69 -27.26 -14.83 5.04
C THR A 69 -28.09 -16.01 4.52
N ASN A 70 -29.14 -15.74 3.75
CA ASN A 70 -30.02 -16.77 3.18
C ASN A 70 -29.33 -17.69 2.16
N LEU A 71 -28.22 -17.26 1.56
CA LEU A 71 -27.45 -18.07 0.61
C LEU A 71 -26.51 -19.07 1.31
N ASN A 72 -26.46 -19.05 2.65
CA ASN A 72 -25.58 -19.87 3.48
C ASN A 72 -24.13 -19.96 2.96
N PRO A 73 -23.46 -18.83 2.70
CA PRO A 73 -22.11 -18.82 2.14
C PRO A 73 -21.08 -19.27 3.19
N GLN A 74 -19.93 -19.78 2.73
CA GLN A 74 -18.75 -19.90 3.57
C GLN A 74 -18.17 -18.49 3.79
N ILE A 75 -18.10 -18.04 5.04
CA ILE A 75 -17.67 -16.69 5.40
C ILE A 75 -16.26 -16.74 5.99
N ILE A 76 -15.34 -15.97 5.41
CA ILE A 76 -14.00 -15.72 5.96
C ILE A 76 -13.93 -14.25 6.37
N ARG A 77 -13.86 -13.98 7.68
CA ARG A 77 -13.75 -12.62 8.20
C ARG A 77 -12.28 -12.25 8.39
N ALA A 78 -11.80 -11.28 7.62
CA ALA A 78 -10.46 -10.74 7.72
C ALA A 78 -10.42 -9.50 8.63
N ARG A 79 -9.22 -9.15 9.12
CA ARG A 79 -8.98 -7.90 9.83
C ARG A 79 -8.67 -6.80 8.81
N THR A 80 -9.43 -5.73 8.85
CA THR A 80 -9.17 -4.53 8.07
C THR A 80 -7.85 -3.90 8.52
N VAL A 81 -6.98 -3.52 7.57
CA VAL A 81 -5.66 -2.91 7.84
C VAL A 81 -5.65 -1.38 7.68
N CYS A 82 -6.65 -0.82 7.01
CA CYS A 82 -6.90 0.62 6.87
C CYS A 82 -8.37 0.88 6.58
N SER A 83 -8.90 2.07 6.85
CA SER A 83 -10.34 2.43 6.67
C SER A 83 -10.85 2.35 5.22
N GLY A 84 -10.02 1.96 4.27
CA GLY A 84 -10.30 2.08 2.84
C GLY A 84 -10.35 3.54 2.39
N SER A 85 -10.35 3.75 1.08
CA SER A 85 -10.53 5.06 0.43
C SER A 85 -11.92 5.25 -0.16
N ALA A 86 -12.80 4.25 -0.04
CA ALA A 86 -14.15 4.28 -0.55
C ALA A 86 -15.02 5.17 0.36
N GLY A 87 -15.37 6.36 -0.15
CA GLY A 87 -16.39 7.23 0.43
C GLY A 87 -17.52 7.44 -0.57
N GLY A 88 -18.75 7.51 -0.10
CA GLY A 88 -19.91 7.74 -0.95
C GLY A 88 -21.20 7.91 -0.15
N ILE A 89 -22.18 8.55 -0.77
CA ILE A 89 -23.54 8.69 -0.23
C ILE A 89 -24.45 7.80 -1.09
N LEU A 90 -25.27 6.97 -0.46
CA LEU A 90 -26.30 6.21 -1.17
C LEU A 90 -27.33 7.18 -1.75
N THR A 91 -27.38 7.30 -3.06
CA THR A 91 -28.38 8.11 -3.76
C THR A 91 -29.38 7.18 -4.44
N PRO A 92 -30.69 7.29 -4.14
CA PRO A 92 -31.71 6.53 -4.85
C PRO A 92 -31.73 6.94 -6.33
N ILE A 93 -31.62 5.97 -7.22
CA ILE A 93 -31.85 6.18 -8.65
C ILE A 93 -33.36 6.22 -8.83
N SER A 94 -33.93 7.42 -8.86
CA SER A 94 -35.30 7.63 -9.34
C SER A 94 -35.38 7.12 -10.77
N SER A 95 -36.34 6.22 -11.03
CA SER A 95 -36.56 5.59 -12.33
C SER A 95 -36.56 6.64 -13.47
N LEU A 96 -35.71 6.43 -14.47
CA LEU A 96 -35.76 7.11 -15.77
C LEU A 96 -37.08 6.80 -16.50
#